data_AF-A0A4Q4D8D5-F1
#
_entry.id   AF-A0A4Q4D8D5-F1
#
_cell.length_a   1.000
_cell.length_b   1.000
_cell.length_c   1.000
_cell.angle_alpha   90.00
_cell.angle_beta   90.00
_cell.angle_gamma   90.00
#
_symmetry.space_group_name_H-M   'P 1'
#
loop_
_entity.id
_entity.type
_entity.pdbx_description
1 polymer ?
#
loop_
_entity_poly.entity_id
_entity_poly.type
_entity_poly.pdbx_seq_one_letter_code
_entity_poly.pdbx_strand_id
1 'polypeptide(L)'
;LVGGLLYGVWHTSIRPSYLLLALGLLTIPVGVAHEPWALALATIPAGFLCAPTMTACTEWLVKLVSEERRGEASGWQGTAFTAGGAVTAPLIGLAIDHGGAAVGFAAGGAAATVIALGSLTAQRLRSTP
;
A
#
# COMPACT_ATOMS: atom_id res chain seq x y z
N LEU A 1 5.31 12.53 5.29
CA LEU A 1 6.62 13.05 5.77
C LEU A 1 6.90 12.62 7.22
N VAL A 2 6.04 12.95 8.20
CA VAL A 2 6.25 12.54 9.61
C VAL A 2 6.31 11.02 9.80
N GLY A 3 5.49 10.23 9.11
CA GLY A 3 5.54 8.76 9.18
C GLY A 3 6.77 8.12 8.57
N GLY A 4 7.31 8.70 7.49
CA GLY A 4 8.59 8.28 6.93
C GLY A 4 9.77 8.66 7.84
N LEU A 5 9.68 9.80 8.53
CA LEU A 5 10.69 10.25 9.49
C LEU A 5 10.71 9.36 10.75
N LEU A 6 9.54 9.04 11.31
CA LEU A 6 9.43 8.14 12.47
C LEU A 6 9.84 6.70 12.12
N TYR A 7 9.48 6.20 10.93
CA TYR A 7 9.94 4.90 10.45
C TYR A 7 11.46 4.89 10.18
N GLY A 8 12.02 5.96 9.61
CA GLY A 8 13.45 6.10 9.37
C GLY A 8 14.28 6.19 10.66
N VAL A 9 13.69 6.68 11.76
CA VAL A 9 14.31 6.67 13.10
C VAL A 9 14.19 5.29 13.77
N TRP A 10 13.23 4.46 13.35
CA TRP A 10 13.00 3.15 13.94
C TRP A 10 13.83 2.06 13.23
N HIS A 11 14.89 1.59 13.88
CA HIS A 11 15.91 0.65 13.38
C HIS A 11 15.42 -0.76 12.94
N THR A 12 14.11 -1.02 12.85
CA THR A 12 13.58 -2.36 12.59
C THR A 12 13.04 -2.44 11.15
N SER A 13 13.71 -3.19 10.26
CA SER A 13 13.21 -3.50 8.90
C SER A 13 11.93 -4.35 8.98
N ILE A 14 10.78 -3.69 9.13
CA ILE A 14 9.48 -4.35 9.07
C ILE A 14 9.21 -4.73 7.62
N ARG A 15 8.78 -5.99 7.38
CA ARG A 15 8.56 -6.47 6.01
C ARG A 15 7.44 -5.64 5.34
N PRO A 16 7.63 -5.20 4.08
CA PRO A 16 6.67 -4.36 3.34
C PRO A 16 5.25 -4.96 3.29
N SER A 17 5.15 -6.28 3.30
CA SER A 17 3.90 -7.02 3.27
C SER A 17 3.05 -6.87 4.53
N TYR A 18 3.67 -6.72 5.72
CA TYR A 18 2.91 -6.47 6.96
C TYR A 18 2.40 -5.02 7.02
N LEU A 19 3.17 -4.07 6.48
CA LEU A 19 2.74 -2.67 6.39
C LEU A 19 1.58 -2.51 5.40
N LEU A 20 1.65 -3.18 4.24
CA LEU A 20 0.54 -3.25 3.28
C LEU A 20 -0.72 -3.89 3.88
N LEU A 21 -0.56 -4.97 4.66
CA LEU A 21 -1.68 -5.66 5.30
C LEU A 21 -2.32 -4.79 6.39
N ALA A 22 -1.51 -4.12 7.21
CA ALA A 22 -2.00 -3.16 8.21
C ALA A 22 -2.73 -1.98 7.53
N LEU A 23 -2.18 -1.44 6.44
CA LEU A 23 -2.81 -0.39 5.65
C LEU A 23 -4.16 -0.84 5.08
N GLY A 24 -4.23 -2.04 4.49
CA GLY A 24 -5.47 -2.61 3.97
C GLY A 24 -6.52 -2.83 5.07
N LEU A 25 -6.12 -3.42 6.20
CA LEU A 25 -7.02 -3.66 7.34
C LEU A 25 -7.54 -2.37 7.97
N LEU A 26 -6.73 -1.31 8.02
CA LEU A 26 -7.15 0.00 8.51
C LEU A 26 -8.05 0.74 7.52
N THR A 27 -7.92 0.47 6.23
CA THR A 27 -8.71 1.12 5.17
C THR A 27 -10.13 0.53 5.04
N ILE A 28 -10.31 -0.76 5.32
CA ILE A 28 -11.62 -1.44 5.28
C ILE A 28 -12.67 -0.82 6.23
N PRO A 29 -12.39 -0.58 7.54
CA PRO A 29 -13.37 -0.01 8.46
C PRO A 29 -13.64 1.48 8.24
N VAL A 30 -12.78 2.19 7.51
CA VAL A 30 -13.01 3.61 7.12
C VAL A 30 -14.31 3.74 6.32
N GLY A 31 -14.63 2.74 5.48
CA GLY A 31 -15.86 2.74 4.69
C GLY A 31 -17.16 2.59 5.51
N VAL A 32 -17.07 2.13 6.76
CA VAL A 32 -18.24 1.94 7.64
C VAL A 32 -18.56 3.21 8.43
N ALA A 33 -17.62 4.16 8.52
CA ALA A 33 -17.83 5.41 9.21
C ALA A 33 -18.61 6.40 8.33
N HIS A 34 -19.87 6.67 8.67
CA HIS A 34 -20.73 7.63 7.95
C HIS A 34 -20.45 9.10 8.31
N GLU A 35 -19.63 9.34 9.33
CA GLU A 35 -19.34 10.67 9.84
C GLU A 35 -18.03 11.26 9.23
N PRO A 36 -18.06 12.47 8.65
CA PRO A 36 -16.88 13.11 8.03
C PRO A 36 -15.68 13.24 8.97
N TRP A 37 -15.92 13.44 10.27
CA TRP A 37 -14.87 13.55 11.28
C TRP A 37 -14.20 12.20 11.58
N ALA A 38 -14.96 11.11 11.54
CA ALA A 38 -14.44 9.76 11.73
C ALA A 38 -13.59 9.32 10.51
N LEU A 39 -13.98 9.72 9.29
CA LEU A 39 -13.17 9.54 8.08
C LEU A 39 -11.84 10.29 8.14
N ALA A 40 -11.86 11.55 8.62
CA ALA A 40 -10.66 12.35 8.80
C ALA A 40 -9.70 11.71 9.82
N LEU A 41 -10.21 11.24 10.96
CA LEU A 41 -9.39 10.56 11.96
C LEU A 41 -8.85 9.20 11.47
N ALA A 42 -9.64 8.46 10.70
CA ALA A 42 -9.25 7.13 10.22
C ALA A 42 -8.24 7.19 9.05
N THR A 43 -8.22 8.29 8.27
CA THR A 43 -7.24 8.51 7.21
C THR A 43 -5.86 8.94 7.72
N ILE A 44 -5.76 9.50 8.92
CA ILE A 44 -4.48 9.86 9.55
C ILE A 44 -3.53 8.65 9.68
N PRO A 45 -3.93 7.51 10.30
CA PRO A 45 -3.06 6.34 10.39
C PRO A 45 -2.80 5.69 9.02
N ALA A 46 -3.79 5.71 8.11
CA ALA A 46 -3.59 5.19 6.76
C ALA A 46 -2.53 6.01 5.98
N GLY A 47 -2.61 7.34 6.03
CA GLY A 47 -1.63 8.24 5.44
C GLY A 47 -0.24 8.11 6.09
N PHE A 48 -0.20 7.84 7.40
CA PHE A 48 1.03 7.58 8.11
C PHE A 48 1.72 6.30 7.64
N LEU A 49 0.97 5.22 7.40
CA LEU A 49 1.45 3.92 6.93
C LEU A 49 1.82 3.91 5.43
N CYS A 50 1.28 4.82 4.62
CA CYS A 50 1.60 4.90 3.20
C CYS A 50 3.09 5.20 2.95
N ALA A 51 3.64 6.19 3.66
CA ALA A 51 5.05 6.57 3.54
C ALA A 51 6.04 5.42 3.85
N PRO A 52 5.99 4.73 5.00
CA PRO A 52 6.90 3.63 5.31
C PRO A 52 6.70 2.43 4.38
N THR A 53 5.48 2.18 3.91
CA THR A 53 5.21 1.13 2.93
C THR A 53 5.97 1.37 1.62
N MET A 54 5.91 2.60 1.10
CA MET A 54 6.64 2.98 -0.11
C MET A 54 8.16 2.86 0.08
N THR A 55 8.69 3.40 1.17
CA THR A 55 10.13 3.34 1.48
C THR A 55 10.61 1.89 1.61
N ALA A 56 9.90 1.06 2.37
CA ALA A 56 10.27 -0.35 2.55
C ALA A 56 10.23 -1.14 1.23
N CYS A 57 9.30 -0.80 0.32
CA CYS A 57 9.20 -1.42 -0.99
C CYS A 57 10.43 -1.13 -1.87
N THR A 58 10.86 0.14 -1.94
CA THR A 58 12.07 0.54 -2.67
C THR A 58 13.33 -0.07 -2.06
N GLU A 59 13.46 -0.07 -0.72
CA GLU A 59 14.60 -0.73 -0.05
C GLU A 59 14.69 -2.22 -0.37
N TRP A 60 13.55 -2.92 -0.34
CA TRP A 60 13.50 -4.34 -0.69
C TRP A 60 13.83 -4.57 -2.16
N LEU A 61 13.26 -3.77 -3.06
CA LEU A 61 13.54 -3.87 -4.50
C LEU A 61 15.04 -3.77 -4.76
N VAL A 62 15.71 -2.77 -4.20
CA VAL A 62 17.16 -2.53 -4.35
C VAL A 62 18.00 -3.67 -3.78
N LYS A 63 17.53 -4.36 -2.74
CA LYS A 63 18.19 -5.56 -2.18
C LYS A 63 18.04 -6.80 -3.06
N LEU A 64 16.98 -6.88 -3.88
CA LEU A 64 16.71 -8.02 -4.77
C LEU A 64 17.42 -7.94 -6.13
N VAL A 65 17.81 -6.75 -6.59
CA VAL A 65 18.47 -6.55 -7.88
C VAL A 65 19.96 -6.27 -7.74
N SER A 66 20.75 -6.76 -8.71
CA SER A 66 22.17 -6.45 -8.82
C SER A 66 22.40 -4.96 -9.01
N GLU A 67 23.55 -4.47 -8.56
CA GLU A 67 23.88 -3.04 -8.54
C GLU A 67 23.78 -2.38 -9.92
N GLU A 68 24.20 -3.09 -10.97
CA GLU A 68 24.11 -2.65 -12.37
C GLU A 68 22.66 -2.47 -12.89
N ARG A 69 21.67 -3.14 -12.28
CA ARG A 69 20.26 -3.12 -12.74
C ARG A 69 19.32 -2.34 -11.83
N ARG A 70 19.84 -1.67 -10.79
CA ARG A 70 19.02 -0.85 -9.88
C ARG A 70 18.31 0.31 -10.59
N GLY A 71 18.95 0.88 -11.61
CA GLY A 71 18.36 1.94 -12.45
C GLY A 71 17.12 1.45 -13.21
N GLU A 72 17.22 0.29 -13.88
CA GLU A 72 16.08 -0.34 -14.55
C GLU A 72 14.98 -0.71 -13.55
N ALA A 73 15.33 -1.34 -12.43
CA ALA A 73 14.36 -1.73 -11.40
C ALA A 73 13.56 -0.54 -10.85
N SER A 74 14.24 0.58 -10.60
CA SER A 74 13.58 1.82 -10.15
C SER A 74 12.67 2.41 -11.23
N GLY A 75 13.07 2.29 -12.50
CA GLY A 75 12.23 2.63 -13.66
C GLY A 75 10.95 1.79 -13.71
N TRP A 76 11.08 0.45 -13.60
CA TRP A 76 9.94 -0.47 -13.56
C TRP A 76 9.00 -0.18 -12.38
N GLN A 77 9.56 0.14 -11.20
CA GLN A 77 8.76 0.55 -10.03
C GLN A 77 7.96 1.82 -10.33
N GLY A 78 8.57 2.83 -10.96
CA GLY A 78 7.89 4.07 -11.36
C GLY A 78 6.77 3.85 -12.39
N THR A 79 7.03 2.99 -13.39
CA THR A 79 6.00 2.60 -14.39
C THR A 79 4.83 1.91 -13.71
N ALA A 80 5.08 0.98 -12.79
CA ALA A 80 4.05 0.28 -12.05
C ALA A 80 3.20 1.24 -11.21
N PHE A 81 3.82 2.20 -10.51
CA PHE A 81 3.09 3.22 -9.74
C PHE A 81 2.21 4.10 -10.63
N THR A 82 2.73 4.54 -11.77
CA THR A 82 1.96 5.37 -12.72
C THR A 82 0.78 4.60 -13.30
N ALA A 83 1.01 3.37 -13.77
CA ALA A 83 -0.04 2.52 -14.33
C ALA A 83 -1.10 2.19 -13.26
N GLY A 84 -0.68 1.83 -12.05
CA GLY A 84 -1.58 1.59 -10.93
C GLY A 84 -2.41 2.82 -10.58
N GLY A 85 -1.78 4.00 -10.49
CA GLY A 85 -2.48 5.26 -10.23
C GLY A 85 -3.51 5.61 -11.30
N ALA A 86 -3.17 5.44 -12.57
CA ALA A 86 -4.07 5.70 -13.70
C ALA A 86 -5.31 4.79 -13.68
N VAL A 87 -5.15 3.52 -13.30
CA VAL A 87 -6.26 2.56 -13.23
C VAL A 87 -7.08 2.72 -11.94
N THR A 88 -6.47 3.19 -10.85
CA THR A 88 -7.14 3.33 -9.55
C THR A 88 -8.25 4.38 -9.58
N ALA A 89 -8.01 5.55 -10.18
CA ALA A 89 -8.99 6.63 -10.23
C ALA A 89 -10.36 6.21 -10.85
N PRO A 90 -10.42 5.60 -12.05
CA PRO A 90 -11.69 5.15 -12.62
C PRO A 90 -12.30 3.98 -11.85
N LEU A 91 -11.50 3.02 -11.35
CA LEU A 91 -12.02 1.90 -10.58
C LEU A 91 -12.70 2.34 -9.28
N ILE A 92 -12.05 3.22 -8.52
CA ILE A 92 -12.61 3.75 -7.27
C ILE A 92 -13.76 4.73 -7.57
N GLY A 93 -13.65 5.53 -8.63
CA GLY A 93 -14.74 6.41 -9.09
C GLY A 93 -16.02 5.62 -9.39
N LEU A 94 -15.93 4.56 -10.20
CA LEU A 94 -17.06 3.69 -10.51
C LEU A 94 -17.66 3.02 -9.26
N ALA A 95 -16.82 2.62 -8.32
CA ALA A 95 -17.25 2.04 -7.05
C ALA A 95 -18.02 3.07 -6.19
N ILE A 96 -17.57 4.33 -6.19
CA ILE A 96 -18.26 5.43 -5.50
C ILE A 96 -19.57 5.76 -6.19
N ASP A 97 -19.60 5.81 -7.52
CA ASP A 97 -20.81 6.14 -8.28
C ASP A 97 -21.95 5.14 -8.03
N HIS A 98 -21.65 3.86 -7.79
CA HIS A 98 -22.66 2.81 -7.58
C HIS A 98 -22.95 2.50 -6.11
N GLY A 99 -22.03 2.80 -5.19
CA GLY A 99 -22.12 2.37 -3.79
C GLY A 99 -21.75 3.44 -2.75
N GLY A 100 -21.51 4.67 -3.19
CA GLY A 100 -21.08 5.78 -2.36
C GLY A 100 -19.65 5.62 -1.84
N ALA A 101 -19.23 6.57 -0.99
CA ALA A 101 -17.88 6.63 -0.45
C ALA A 101 -17.45 5.35 0.29
N ALA A 102 -18.39 4.70 0.99
CA ALA A 102 -18.16 3.45 1.71
C ALA A 102 -17.59 2.34 0.81
N VAL A 103 -18.18 2.16 -0.37
CA VAL A 103 -17.78 1.12 -1.34
C VAL A 103 -16.45 1.49 -2.01
N GLY A 104 -16.18 2.78 -2.23
CA GLY A 104 -14.86 3.25 -2.68
C GLY A 104 -13.73 2.87 -1.72
N PHE A 105 -13.89 3.14 -0.41
CA PHE A 105 -12.90 2.75 0.59
C PHE A 105 -12.76 1.24 0.74
N ALA A 106 -13.88 0.51 0.72
CA ALA A 106 -13.86 -0.95 0.76
C ALA A 106 -13.14 -1.55 -0.45
N ALA A 107 -13.37 -1.02 -1.66
CA ALA A 107 -12.70 -1.47 -2.88
C ALA A 107 -11.19 -1.20 -2.82
N GLY A 108 -10.77 0.00 -2.38
CA GLY A 108 -9.35 0.33 -2.21
C GLY A 108 -8.67 -0.54 -1.15
N GLY A 109 -9.29 -0.72 0.02
CA GLY A 109 -8.79 -1.57 1.10
C GLY A 109 -8.71 -3.05 0.70
N ALA A 110 -9.72 -3.55 -0.03
CA ALA A 110 -9.73 -4.91 -0.56
C ALA A 110 -8.60 -5.12 -1.57
N ALA A 111 -8.41 -4.19 -2.51
CA ALA A 111 -7.31 -4.27 -3.48
C ALA A 111 -5.94 -4.31 -2.79
N ALA A 112 -5.70 -3.42 -1.82
CA ALA A 112 -4.46 -3.41 -1.04
C ALA A 112 -4.26 -4.73 -0.29
N THR A 113 -5.33 -5.28 0.30
CA THR A 113 -5.30 -6.55 1.03
C THR A 113 -5.01 -7.74 0.11
N VAL A 114 -5.63 -7.79 -1.07
CA VAL A 114 -5.37 -8.84 -2.07
C VAL A 114 -3.92 -8.79 -2.55
N ILE A 115 -3.39 -7.60 -2.83
CA ILE A 115 -1.98 -7.42 -3.22
C ILE A 115 -1.06 -7.85 -2.07
N ALA A 116 -1.37 -7.48 -0.82
CA ALA A 116 -0.61 -7.90 0.35
C ALA A 116 -0.58 -9.43 0.49
N LEU A 117 -1.74 -10.10 0.41
CA LEU A 117 -1.86 -11.55 0.50
C LEU A 117 -1.16 -12.26 -0.67
N GLY A 118 -1.30 -11.75 -1.89
CA GLY A 118 -0.59 -12.23 -3.08
C GLY A 118 0.93 -12.13 -2.91
N SER A 119 1.42 -11.01 -2.38
CA SER A 119 2.84 -10.84 -2.10
C SER A 119 3.35 -11.78 -1.00
N LEU A 120 2.54 -12.04 0.05
CA LEU A 120 2.89 -12.96 1.13
C LEU A 120 2.92 -14.42 0.65
N THR A 121 1.94 -14.82 -0.15
CA THR A 121 1.86 -16.17 -0.73
C THR A 121 3.00 -16.42 -1.72
N ALA A 122 3.29 -15.47 -2.62
CA ALA A 122 4.42 -15.55 -3.54
C ALA A 122 5.77 -15.66 -2.80
N GLN A 123 5.94 -14.92 -1.70
CA GLN A 123 7.13 -15.02 -0.85
C GLN A 123 7.21 -16.38 -0.16
N ARG A 124 6.11 -16.90 0.37
CA ARG A 124 6.06 -18.23 1.01
C ARG A 124 6.40 -19.36 0.02
N LEU A 125 5.87 -19.31 -1.20
CA LEU A 125 6.13 -20.30 -2.25
C LEU A 125 7.60 -20.27 -2.73
N ARG A 126 8.26 -19.12 -2.68
CA ARG A 126 9.71 -19.01 -2.95
C ARG A 126 10.58 -19.40 -1.76
N SER A 127 9.99 -19.55 -0.56
CA SER A 127 10.70 -19.95 0.67
C SER A 127 10.74 -21.47 0.85
N THR A 128 9.95 -22.23 0.09
CA THR A 128 10.04 -23.69 0.04
C THR A 128 11.10 -24.10 -0.98
N PRO A 129 12.19 -24.77 -0.54
CA PRO A 129 13.29 -25.21 -1.40
C PRO A 129 12.89 -26.32 -2.37
#